data_AF-N8R781-F1
#
_entry.id   AF-N8R781-F1
#
_cell.length_a   1.000
_cell.length_b   1.000
_cell.length_c   1.000
_cell.angle_alpha   90.00
_cell.angle_beta   90.00
_cell.angle_gamma   90.00
#
_symmetry.space_group_name_H-M   'P 1'
#
loop_
_entity.id
_entity.type
_entity.pdbx_description
1 polymer ?
#
loop_
_entity_poly.entity_id
_entity_poly.type
_entity_poly.pdbx_seq_one_letter_code
_entity_poly.pdbx_strand_id
1 'polypeptide(L)'
;MNSNSQIQYSLNNPPLQAYSPNLNSPTTTQTVEVGTRSKRTPKKTKGLASAKRFANTKQMSYQQWQELRKQGIGSSDAATACGLNPYMSMLELWMIKTGRMQQSIEDESTGYAPLYWGKQLEPLI
;
A
#
# COMPACT_ATOMS: atom_id res chain seq x y z
N MET A 1 18.99 -3.03 -22.86
CA MET A 1 20.16 -3.31 -21.99
C MET A 1 20.46 -2.06 -21.16
N ASN A 2 19.80 -1.87 -20.02
CA ASN A 2 20.24 -0.92 -18.97
C ASN A 2 19.47 -1.08 -17.64
N SER A 3 19.15 -2.32 -17.26
CA SER A 3 18.47 -2.65 -15.99
C SER A 3 19.37 -2.57 -14.75
N ASN A 4 20.67 -2.31 -14.91
CA ASN A 4 21.64 -2.25 -13.80
C ASN A 4 21.77 -0.87 -13.13
N SER A 5 21.21 0.20 -13.71
CA SER A 5 21.34 1.55 -13.15
C SER A 5 20.37 1.82 -11.99
N GLN A 6 19.19 1.19 -11.97
CA GLN A 6 18.20 1.40 -10.91
C GLN A 6 18.61 0.82 -9.55
N ILE A 7 19.35 -0.30 -9.53
CA ILE A 7 19.82 -0.91 -8.27
C ILE A 7 20.89 -0.04 -7.60
N GLN A 8 21.75 0.63 -8.38
CA GLN A 8 22.85 1.44 -7.86
C GLN A 8 22.37 2.65 -7.04
N TYR A 9 21.24 3.27 -7.42
CA TYR A 9 20.67 4.39 -6.65
C TYR A 9 20.04 3.96 -5.32
N SER A 10 19.65 2.68 -5.17
CA SER A 10 19.03 2.15 -3.94
C SER A 10 20.01 2.03 -2.75
N LEU A 11 21.31 1.94 -3.03
CA LEU A 11 22.39 1.82 -2.04
C LEU A 11 22.72 3.14 -1.33
N ASN A 12 22.24 4.29 -1.84
CA ASN A 12 22.48 5.60 -1.25
C ASN A 12 21.48 5.98 -0.14
N ASN A 13 20.46 5.16 0.11
CA ASN A 13 19.58 5.36 1.26
C ASN A 13 20.28 4.87 2.53
N PRO A 14 20.22 5.62 3.65
CA PRO A 14 20.84 5.19 4.90
C PRO A 14 20.33 3.80 5.29
N PRO A 15 21.22 2.95 5.87
CA PRO A 15 20.83 1.64 6.34
C PRO A 15 19.68 1.79 7.32
N LEU A 16 18.66 0.94 7.17
CA LEU A 16 17.58 0.90 8.15
C LEU A 16 18.18 0.59 9.51
N GLN A 17 17.72 1.29 10.54
CA GLN A 17 17.98 0.86 11.90
C GLN A 17 17.38 -0.52 12.10
N ALA A 18 18.09 -1.39 12.82
CA ALA A 18 17.60 -2.73 13.14
C ALA A 18 16.24 -2.62 13.83
N TYR A 19 15.21 -3.22 13.21
CA TYR A 19 13.91 -3.35 13.85
C TYR A 19 14.07 -4.22 15.09
N SER A 20 14.01 -3.59 16.27
CA SER A 20 14.03 -4.27 17.56
C SER A 20 12.58 -4.56 17.94
N PRO A 21 12.09 -5.82 17.86
CA PRO A 21 10.72 -6.12 18.23
C PRO A 21 10.51 -5.82 19.71
N ASN A 22 9.48 -5.03 20.03
CA ASN A 22 9.05 -4.86 21.41
C ASN A 22 8.34 -6.14 21.85
N LEU A 23 9.07 -7.02 22.54
CA LEU A 23 8.60 -8.29 23.10
C LEU A 23 7.49 -8.12 24.16
N ASN A 24 7.15 -6.89 24.57
CA ASN A 24 6.10 -6.61 25.55
C ASN A 24 4.75 -6.25 24.90
N SER A 25 4.46 -6.81 23.73
CA SER A 25 3.11 -6.77 23.17
C SER A 25 2.27 -7.82 23.90
N PRO A 26 1.10 -7.50 24.49
CA PRO A 26 0.23 -8.54 25.02
C PRO A 26 -0.18 -9.46 23.87
N THR A 27 0.36 -10.67 23.89
CA THR A 27 -0.02 -11.78 23.01
C THR A 27 -1.53 -11.97 23.14
N THR A 28 -2.29 -11.48 22.18
CA THR A 28 -3.68 -11.93 22.03
C THR A 28 -3.59 -13.29 21.35
N THR A 29 -3.38 -14.32 22.15
CA THR A 29 -3.61 -15.71 21.75
C THR A 29 -5.04 -15.80 21.28
N GLN A 30 -5.27 -15.82 19.97
CA GLN A 30 -6.57 -16.20 19.42
C GLN A 30 -6.66 -17.72 19.53
N THR A 31 -7.13 -18.21 20.68
CA THR A 31 -7.66 -19.56 20.77
C THR A 31 -8.89 -19.62 19.88
N VAL A 32 -8.80 -20.39 18.80
CA VAL A 32 -9.93 -20.67 17.91
C VAL A 32 -10.82 -21.66 18.65
N GLU A 33 -11.70 -21.16 19.52
CA GLU A 33 -12.74 -21.98 20.15
C GLU A 33 -13.92 -22.13 19.19
N VAL A 34 -14.13 -23.36 18.73
CA VAL A 34 -15.31 -23.79 17.97
C VAL A 34 -16.45 -23.98 18.97
N GLY A 35 -17.37 -23.02 19.10
CA GLY A 35 -18.50 -23.19 20.02
C GLY A 35 -19.51 -22.03 20.09
N THR A 36 -20.73 -22.32 19.62
CA THR A 36 -22.05 -21.70 19.90
C THR A 36 -22.19 -20.17 19.89
N ARG A 37 -23.04 -19.69 18.97
CA ARG A 37 -23.51 -18.30 18.80
C ARG A 37 -23.96 -17.65 20.11
N SER A 38 -23.08 -16.92 20.77
CA SER A 38 -23.44 -15.98 21.83
C SER A 38 -24.05 -14.71 21.21
N LYS A 39 -25.25 -14.33 21.65
CA LYS A 39 -25.91 -13.07 21.25
C LYS A 39 -25.08 -11.90 21.78
N ARG A 40 -24.24 -11.32 20.93
CA ARG A 40 -23.46 -10.10 21.23
C ARG A 40 -24.44 -8.94 21.49
N THR A 41 -24.52 -8.49 22.74
CA THR A 41 -25.13 -7.20 23.05
C THR A 41 -24.24 -6.10 22.47
N PRO A 42 -24.80 -5.01 21.90
CA PRO A 42 -24.00 -3.95 21.31
C PRO A 42 -23.26 -3.22 22.44
N LYS A 43 -21.96 -3.52 22.61
CA LYS A 43 -21.07 -2.69 23.42
C LYS A 43 -21.08 -1.29 22.78
N LYS A 44 -21.46 -0.26 23.54
CA LYS A 44 -21.28 1.14 23.16
C LYS A 44 -19.82 1.32 22.76
N THR A 45 -19.56 1.43 21.46
CA THR A 45 -18.25 1.76 20.92
C THR A 45 -17.92 3.16 21.40
N LYS A 46 -16.92 3.27 22.30
CA LYS A 46 -16.25 4.55 22.52
C LYS A 46 -15.82 5.03 21.14
N GLY A 47 -16.33 6.20 20.71
CA GLY A 47 -16.27 6.65 19.32
C GLY A 47 -14.87 6.45 18.74
N LEU A 48 -14.78 5.70 17.64
CA LEU A 48 -13.51 5.58 16.92
C LEU A 48 -13.06 6.97 16.51
N ALA A 49 -11.76 7.24 16.65
CA ALA A 49 -11.17 8.49 16.19
C ALA A 49 -11.55 8.70 14.71
N SER A 50 -12.04 9.90 14.39
CA SER A 50 -12.39 10.25 13.02
C SER A 50 -11.15 10.25 12.13
N ALA A 51 -11.29 9.79 10.90
CA ALA A 51 -10.20 9.78 9.93
C ALA A 51 -9.73 11.21 9.65
N LYS A 52 -8.45 11.50 9.87
CA LYS A 52 -7.85 12.79 9.55
C LYS A 52 -7.62 12.89 8.04
N ARG A 53 -8.20 13.91 7.40
CA ARG A 53 -7.93 14.19 5.98
C ARG A 53 -6.51 14.73 5.83
N PHE A 54 -5.71 14.08 4.99
CA PHE A 54 -4.31 14.45 4.76
C PHE A 54 -4.16 15.64 3.79
N ALA A 55 -4.88 15.62 2.66
CA ALA A 55 -4.79 16.65 1.64
C ALA A 55 -6.13 16.90 0.92
N ASN A 56 -6.26 18.08 0.29
CA ASN A 56 -7.37 18.37 -0.62
C ASN A 56 -7.00 17.99 -2.06
N THR A 57 -7.75 17.08 -2.66
CA THR A 57 -7.46 16.52 -4.00
C THR A 57 -8.26 17.14 -5.14
N LYS A 58 -9.18 18.10 -4.88
CA LYS A 58 -10.13 18.61 -5.88
C LYS A 58 -9.50 19.34 -7.08
N GLN A 59 -8.32 19.93 -6.91
CA GLN A 59 -7.64 20.77 -7.92
C GLN A 59 -6.16 20.37 -8.05
N MET A 60 -5.87 19.09 -7.83
CA MET A 60 -4.52 18.55 -7.79
C MET A 60 -4.15 17.96 -9.15
N SER A 61 -2.90 18.17 -9.59
CA SER A 61 -2.43 17.50 -10.80
C SER A 61 -2.30 15.99 -10.56
N TYR A 62 -2.41 15.20 -11.63
CA TYR A 62 -2.25 13.75 -11.54
C TYR A 62 -0.91 13.33 -10.92
N GLN A 63 0.17 14.04 -11.28
CA GLN A 63 1.52 13.78 -10.73
C GLN A 63 1.60 14.08 -9.24
N GLN A 64 1.09 15.24 -8.80
CA GLN A 64 1.05 15.59 -7.37
C GLN A 64 0.23 14.58 -6.56
N TRP A 65 -0.87 14.10 -7.14
CA TRP A 65 -1.69 13.08 -6.51
C TRP A 65 -0.96 11.74 -6.38
N GLN A 66 -0.23 11.31 -7.41
CA GLN A 66 0.60 10.12 -7.36
C GLN A 66 1.68 10.25 -6.27
N GLU A 67 2.36 11.39 -6.19
CA GLU A 67 3.38 11.65 -5.16
C GLU A 67 2.80 11.60 -3.75
N LEU A 68 1.67 12.27 -3.51
CA LEU A 68 1.00 12.23 -2.21
C LEU A 68 0.54 10.82 -1.84
N ARG A 69 0.06 10.03 -2.80
CA ARG A 69 -0.34 8.63 -2.53
C ARG A 69 0.85 7.71 -2.24
N LYS A 70 2.04 8.01 -2.75
CA LYS A 70 3.25 7.23 -2.43
C LYS A 70 3.63 7.33 -0.94
N GLN A 71 3.21 8.39 -0.25
CA GLN A 71 3.52 8.61 1.17
C GLN A 71 2.74 7.71 2.15
N GLY A 72 1.71 7.01 1.68
CA GLY A 72 0.89 6.14 2.51
C GLY A 72 0.59 4.80 1.85
N ILE A 73 -0.12 3.93 2.58
CA ILE A 73 -0.63 2.65 2.07
C ILE A 73 -2.06 2.87 1.60
N GLY A 74 -2.28 2.71 0.29
CA GLY A 74 -3.58 2.79 -0.34
C GLY A 74 -4.30 1.44 -0.43
N SER A 75 -5.52 1.45 -0.95
CA SER A 75 -6.29 0.23 -1.20
C SER A 75 -5.59 -0.72 -2.17
N SER A 76 -4.92 -0.20 -3.20
CA SER A 76 -4.12 -1.00 -4.14
C SER A 76 -2.95 -1.70 -3.46
N ASP A 77 -2.36 -1.05 -2.45
CA ASP A 77 -1.21 -1.59 -1.72
C ASP A 77 -1.65 -2.63 -0.69
N ALA A 78 -2.91 -2.59 -0.24
CA ALA A 78 -3.43 -3.45 0.81
C ALA A 78 -3.33 -4.93 0.45
N ALA A 79 -3.71 -5.32 -0.79
CA ALA A 79 -3.62 -6.71 -1.23
C ALA A 79 -2.16 -7.20 -1.24
N THR A 80 -1.23 -6.38 -1.71
CA THR A 80 0.20 -6.69 -1.69
C THR A 80 0.73 -6.78 -0.26
N ALA A 81 0.35 -5.85 0.62
CA ALA A 81 0.75 -5.86 2.02
C ALA A 81 0.23 -7.10 2.76
N CYS A 82 -0.92 -7.63 2.36
CA CYS A 82 -1.46 -8.90 2.86
C CYS A 82 -0.87 -10.15 2.17
N GLY A 83 0.02 -9.99 1.18
CA GLY A 83 0.58 -11.11 0.42
C GLY A 83 -0.40 -11.80 -0.53
N LEU A 84 -1.50 -11.13 -0.90
CA LEU A 84 -2.56 -11.67 -1.76
C LEU A 84 -2.42 -11.24 -3.23
N ASN A 85 -1.53 -10.29 -3.54
CA ASN A 85 -1.32 -9.81 -4.90
C ASN A 85 -0.37 -10.75 -5.67
N PRO A 86 -0.79 -11.39 -6.77
CA PRO A 86 0.07 -12.28 -7.56
C PRO A 86 1.10 -11.53 -8.41
N TYR A 87 0.94 -10.21 -8.61
CA TYR A 87 1.79 -9.42 -9.50
C TYR A 87 2.86 -8.61 -8.78
N MET A 88 2.81 -8.52 -7.45
CA MET A 88 3.70 -7.67 -6.67
C MET A 88 3.96 -8.29 -5.31
N SER A 89 5.23 -8.36 -4.89
CA SER A 89 5.61 -8.91 -3.58
C SER A 89 5.53 -7.86 -2.46
N MET A 90 5.37 -8.32 -1.20
CA MET A 90 5.42 -7.44 -0.01
C MET A 90 6.73 -6.64 0.07
N LEU A 91 7.87 -7.28 -0.27
CA LEU A 91 9.17 -6.63 -0.27
C LEU A 91 9.26 -5.55 -1.35
N GLU A 92 8.74 -5.82 -2.55
CA GLU A 92 8.72 -4.86 -3.64
C GLU A 92 7.89 -3.62 -3.28
N LEU A 93 6.70 -3.81 -2.70
CA LEU A 93 5.91 -2.70 -2.17
C LEU A 93 6.70 -1.89 -1.14
N TRP A 94 7.42 -2.56 -0.23
CA TRP A 94 8.24 -1.89 0.77
C TRP A 94 9.39 -1.08 0.13
N MET A 95 10.10 -1.63 -0.85
CA MET A 95 11.16 -0.93 -1.56
C MET A 95 10.62 0.32 -2.27
N ILE A 96 9.44 0.22 -2.88
CA ILE A 96 8.77 1.34 -3.53
C ILE A 96 8.35 2.42 -2.55
N LYS A 97 7.67 2.06 -1.45
CA LYS A 97 7.19 3.03 -0.46
C LYS A 97 8.30 3.71 0.31
N THR A 98 9.48 3.09 0.39
CA THR A 98 10.65 3.68 1.02
C THR A 98 11.61 4.37 0.05
N GLY A 99 11.21 4.54 -1.21
CA GLY A 99 11.99 5.26 -2.22
C GLY A 99 13.28 4.55 -2.64
N ARG A 100 13.43 3.26 -2.36
CA ARG A 100 14.57 2.43 -2.77
C ARG A 100 14.40 1.89 -4.19
N MET A 101 13.17 1.82 -4.66
CA MET A 101 12.81 1.37 -5.99
C MET A 101 11.76 2.32 -6.56
N GLN A 102 11.95 2.73 -7.81
CA GLN A 102 10.89 3.46 -8.51
C GLN A 102 9.89 2.45 -9.06
N GLN A 103 8.61 2.66 -8.79
CA GLN A 103 7.58 1.87 -9.46
C GLN A 103 7.55 2.26 -10.95
N SER A 104 8.09 1.39 -11.81
CA SER A 104 7.91 1.49 -13.26
C SER A 104 6.51 0.95 -13.58
N ILE A 105 5.52 1.82 -13.49
CA ILE A 105 4.29 1.58 -14.23
C ILE A 105 4.69 1.85 -15.68
N GLU A 106 5.14 0.82 -16.38
CA GLU A 106 5.38 0.92 -17.83
C GLU A 106 4.02 1.23 -18.47
N ASP A 107 3.75 2.52 -18.61
CA ASP A 107 2.70 3.09 -19.47
C ASP A 107 3.12 2.95 -20.97
N GLU A 108 4.16 2.17 -21.26
CA GLU A 108 4.76 1.98 -22.59
C GLU A 108 3.99 1.02 -23.49
N SER A 109 2.97 0.34 -22.97
CA SER A 109 2.04 -0.46 -23.78
C SER A 109 0.85 0.39 -24.23
N THR A 110 1.12 1.48 -24.94
CA THR A 110 0.09 2.28 -25.61
C THR A 110 -0.77 1.35 -26.48
N GLY A 111 -2.05 1.17 -26.13
CA GLY A 111 -3.03 0.42 -26.91
C GLY A 111 -3.24 -1.07 -26.57
N TYR A 112 -2.34 -1.74 -25.85
CA TYR A 112 -2.48 -3.18 -25.54
C TYR A 112 -2.67 -3.51 -24.06
N ALA A 113 -2.39 -2.59 -23.15
CA ALA A 113 -2.47 -2.85 -21.72
C ALA A 113 -3.92 -2.69 -21.22
N PRO A 114 -4.44 -3.62 -20.39
CA PRO A 114 -5.73 -3.44 -19.72
C PRO A 114 -5.81 -2.13 -18.90
N LEU A 115 -4.69 -1.70 -18.30
CA LEU A 115 -4.63 -0.43 -17.57
C LEU A 115 -4.81 0.79 -18.48
N TYR A 116 -4.30 0.74 -19.71
CA TYR A 116 -4.42 1.84 -20.68
C TYR A 116 -5.89 2.09 -21.02
N TRP A 117 -6.61 1.04 -21.40
CA TRP A 117 -8.04 1.14 -21.74
C TRP A 117 -8.90 1.50 -20.53
N GLY A 118 -8.58 0.99 -19.34
CA GLY A 118 -9.27 1.38 -18.11
C GLY A 118 -9.21 2.88 -17.84
N LYS A 119 -8.03 3.50 -18.03
CA LYS A 119 -7.84 4.94 -17.82
C LYS A 119 -8.50 5.80 -18.91
N GLN A 120 -8.43 5.36 -20.17
CA GLN A 120 -9.04 6.09 -21.29
C GLN A 120 -10.58 6.10 -21.21
N LEU A 121 -11.17 5.00 -20.72
CA LEU A 121 -12.61 4.86 -20.64
C LEU A 121 -13.23 5.48 -19.38
N GLU A 122 -12.43 5.82 -18.35
CA GLU A 122 -12.92 6.43 -17.09
C GLU A 122 -13.86 7.63 -17.27
N PRO A 123 -13.67 8.56 -18.23
CA PRO A 123 -14.60 9.68 -18.42
C PRO A 123 -15.91 9.33 -19.14
N LEU A 124 -15.98 8.16 -19.78
CA LEU A 124 -17.11 7.74 -20.61
C LEU A 124 -18.14 6.90 -19.85
N ILE A 125 -17.77 6.40 -18.66
CA ILE A 125 -18.60 5.57 -17.77
C ILE A 125 -18.93 6.32 -16.48
#